data_AF-A0A6P7GAR9-F1
#
_entry.id   AF-A0A6P7GAR9-F1
#
_cell.length_a   1.000
_cell.length_b   1.000
_cell.length_c   1.000
_cell.angle_alpha   90.00
_cell.angle_beta   90.00
_cell.angle_gamma   90.00
#
_symmetry.space_group_name_H-M   'P 1'
#
loop_
_entity.id
_entity.type
_entity.pdbx_description
1 polymer ?
#
loop_
_entity_poly.entity_id
_entity_poly.type
_entity_poly.pdbx_seq_one_letter_code
_entity_poly.pdbx_strand_id
1 'polypeptide(L)'
;SLPGTEAAHKLVVTIRQKCSPEEALAVLKDLPNPRSEEDADGRFNPLKIDVFVQTLLNLGSKSFSHSFAAISKFHYVFKILAESEEAQICILRNMFELWHNHQQMMIVLVDKMLKTQIVECSAVANWIFSKEMNSEFTKMYLWEILHLTIKKMNKHVIKIGGELVEAREKLARAESSDSESDDDEKKKQASLPGTEAAHKLVVTIRQKCSPEEALAVLKDLPNPRSEEDADGRFNPLKIDVFVQTLLNLGSKSFSHSFAAISKFHYVFKILAESEEAQICILRNMFELWHNHQQMMIVLVDKMLKTQIVECSAVANWIFSKEMNSEFTKMYLWEILHLTIKKMNKHVIKIGGELVEAREKLARAESSDSESDDDEKKKQDDLEKPTEEMIEKMEEKLEGAQGDQKNLFLIIFQRFIMILTEHLVRCDTDGKDYGTHWYKWTIGRLQQIFLAHHEQVQKYSSTLETLLFTQDLDNHILEVFQQFVSLRA
;
A
#
# COMPACT_ATOMS: atom_id res chain seq x y z
N SER A 1 28.80 -39.47 16.26
CA SER A 1 27.94 -38.30 16.04
C SER A 1 28.46 -37.56 14.82
N LEU A 2 27.59 -37.04 13.95
CA LEU A 2 28.05 -36.15 12.87
C LEU A 2 28.69 -34.90 13.52
N PRO A 3 29.87 -34.43 13.07
CA PRO A 3 30.59 -33.29 13.67
C PRO A 3 29.71 -32.04 13.81
N GLY A 4 28.81 -31.80 12.85
CA GLY A 4 27.84 -30.69 12.90
C GLY A 4 26.83 -30.79 14.04
N THR A 5 26.37 -31.99 14.40
CA THR A 5 25.38 -32.18 15.48
C THR A 5 26.00 -31.87 16.85
N GLU A 6 27.25 -32.26 17.08
CA GLU A 6 27.95 -31.97 18.32
C GLU A 6 28.25 -30.48 18.48
N ALA A 7 28.70 -29.82 17.41
CA ALA A 7 28.90 -28.38 17.39
C ALA A 7 27.59 -27.60 17.58
N ALA A 8 26.49 -28.04 16.98
CA ALA A 8 25.17 -27.44 17.18
C ALA A 8 24.73 -27.55 18.66
N HIS A 9 24.91 -28.71 19.30
CA HIS A 9 24.61 -28.89 20.72
C HIS A 9 25.47 -27.97 21.61
N LYS A 10 26.78 -27.90 21.36
CA LYS A 10 27.68 -26.98 22.07
C LYS A 10 27.22 -25.53 21.88
N LEU A 11 26.93 -25.12 20.65
CA LEU A 11 26.49 -23.77 20.32
C LEU A 11 25.15 -23.40 21.00
N VAL A 12 24.19 -24.33 21.07
CA VAL A 12 22.93 -24.13 21.82
C VAL A 12 23.20 -23.84 23.29
N VAL A 13 24.08 -24.63 23.93
CA VAL A 13 24.43 -24.45 25.34
C VAL A 13 25.10 -23.10 25.56
N THR A 14 26.09 -22.77 24.73
CA THR A 14 26.85 -21.51 24.80
C THR A 14 25.95 -20.29 24.59
N ILE A 15 25.06 -20.29 23.59
CA ILE A 15 24.12 -19.18 23.33
C ILE A 15 23.14 -18.99 24.51
N ARG A 16 22.62 -20.08 25.09
CA ARG A 16 21.71 -20.02 26.26
C ARG A 16 22.39 -19.45 27.51
N GLN A 17 23.70 -19.64 27.64
CA GLN A 17 24.52 -19.06 28.70
C GLN A 17 24.89 -17.58 28.45
N LYS A 18 24.25 -16.92 27.47
CA LYS A 18 24.47 -15.52 27.09
C LYS A 18 25.90 -15.22 26.61
N CYS A 19 26.51 -16.15 25.88
CA CYS A 19 27.86 -15.99 25.32
C CYS A 19 28.07 -14.71 24.50
N SER A 20 29.35 -14.35 24.33
CA SER A 20 29.80 -13.33 23.39
C SER A 20 29.79 -13.84 21.94
N PRO A 21 29.74 -12.94 20.94
CA PRO A 21 29.92 -13.30 19.53
C PRO A 21 31.22 -14.08 19.26
N GLU A 22 32.31 -13.77 19.95
CA GLU A 22 33.62 -14.40 19.80
C GLU A 22 33.62 -15.84 20.32
N GLU A 23 32.93 -16.10 21.43
CA GLU A 23 32.74 -17.44 21.99
C GLU A 23 31.90 -18.32 21.04
N ALA A 24 30.85 -17.76 20.45
CA ALA A 24 30.05 -18.48 19.44
C ALA A 24 30.89 -18.82 18.20
N LEU A 25 31.75 -17.90 17.74
CA LEU A 25 32.65 -18.15 16.62
C LEU A 25 33.70 -19.21 16.95
N ALA A 26 34.20 -19.25 18.19
CA ALA A 26 35.18 -20.26 18.63
C ALA A 26 34.62 -21.69 18.50
N VAL A 27 33.34 -21.91 18.83
CA VAL A 27 32.68 -23.22 18.67
C VAL A 27 32.64 -23.69 17.22
N LEU A 28 32.64 -22.75 16.26
CA LEU A 28 32.59 -23.04 14.83
C LEU A 28 33.97 -23.29 14.21
N LYS A 29 35.07 -22.93 14.87
CA LYS A 29 36.42 -22.98 14.26
C LYS A 29 36.83 -24.39 13.83
N ASP A 30 36.52 -25.38 14.66
CA ASP A 30 36.97 -26.77 14.53
C ASP A 30 36.05 -27.63 13.63
N LEU A 31 35.03 -27.03 13.01
CA LEU A 31 34.14 -27.75 12.09
C LEU A 31 34.87 -28.13 10.80
N PRO A 32 34.76 -29.39 10.33
CA PRO A 32 35.37 -29.83 9.09
C PRO A 32 34.77 -29.06 7.91
N ASN A 33 35.57 -28.84 6.85
CA ASN A 33 35.05 -28.28 5.60
C ASN A 33 34.64 -29.44 4.67
N PRO A 34 33.34 -29.67 4.43
CA PRO A 34 32.90 -30.76 3.56
C PRO A 34 33.31 -30.57 2.09
N ARG A 35 33.81 -29.39 1.69
CA ARG A 35 34.31 -29.09 0.34
C ARG A 35 35.84 -29.02 0.25
N SER A 36 36.58 -29.52 1.25
CA SER A 36 38.05 -29.40 1.29
C SER A 36 38.78 -30.04 0.11
N GLU A 37 38.15 -30.95 -0.62
CA GLU A 37 38.74 -31.61 -1.80
C GLU A 37 38.43 -30.90 -3.13
N GLU A 38 37.40 -30.04 -3.17
CA GLU A 38 36.91 -29.37 -4.39
C GLU A 38 37.27 -27.87 -4.45
N ASP A 39 37.41 -27.20 -3.30
CA ASP A 39 37.67 -25.75 -3.21
C ASP A 39 39.15 -25.44 -2.95
N ALA A 40 39.87 -24.96 -3.98
CA ALA A 40 41.30 -24.67 -3.94
C ALA A 40 41.75 -23.59 -2.92
N ASP A 41 40.82 -22.79 -2.37
CA ASP A 41 41.12 -21.66 -1.46
C ASP A 41 40.67 -21.93 0.00
N GLY A 42 39.90 -23.00 0.26
CA GLY A 42 39.51 -23.44 1.61
C GLY A 42 38.72 -22.45 2.49
N ARG A 43 38.41 -21.25 1.99
CA ARG A 43 37.79 -20.14 2.75
C ARG A 43 36.29 -20.33 3.00
N PHE A 44 35.57 -20.91 2.06
CA PHE A 44 34.12 -21.16 2.19
C PHE A 44 33.88 -22.48 2.91
N ASN A 45 33.21 -22.44 4.06
CA ASN A 45 32.80 -23.65 4.79
C ASN A 45 31.27 -23.61 5.03
N PRO A 46 30.47 -24.33 4.23
CA PRO A 46 29.01 -24.31 4.34
C PRO A 46 28.54 -24.87 5.69
N LEU A 47 29.23 -25.87 6.25
CA LEU A 47 28.86 -26.49 7.52
C LEU A 47 28.91 -25.50 8.69
N LYS A 48 29.85 -24.55 8.69
CA LYS A 48 29.91 -23.47 9.70
C LYS A 48 28.68 -22.57 9.63
N ILE A 49 28.24 -22.25 8.42
CA ILE A 49 27.06 -21.41 8.17
C ILE A 49 25.80 -22.16 8.58
N ASP A 50 25.65 -23.41 8.13
CA ASP A 50 24.48 -24.24 8.41
C ASP A 50 24.29 -24.39 9.92
N VAL A 51 25.32 -24.85 10.63
CA VAL A 51 25.26 -25.04 12.09
C VAL A 51 24.92 -23.74 12.81
N PHE A 52 25.55 -22.62 12.43
CA PHE A 52 25.33 -21.34 13.10
C PHE A 52 23.94 -20.76 12.83
N VAL A 53 23.56 -20.61 11.56
CA VAL A 53 22.31 -19.97 11.14
C VAL A 53 21.11 -20.78 11.61
N GLN A 54 21.15 -22.11 11.43
CA GLN A 54 20.07 -23.00 11.89
C GLN A 54 19.91 -22.93 13.40
N THR A 55 21.00 -23.02 14.15
CA THR A 55 20.96 -22.99 15.62
C THR A 55 20.44 -21.65 16.14
N LEU A 56 20.97 -20.54 15.61
CA LEU A 56 20.62 -19.21 16.09
C LEU A 56 19.17 -18.85 15.77
N LEU A 57 18.72 -19.10 14.54
CA LEU A 57 17.36 -18.76 14.12
C LEU A 57 16.32 -19.68 14.75
N ASN A 58 16.64 -20.95 14.99
CA ASN A 58 15.77 -21.84 15.78
C ASN A 58 15.61 -21.35 17.23
N LEU A 59 16.68 -20.90 17.88
CA LEU A 59 16.60 -20.33 19.23
C LEU A 59 15.83 -18.99 19.25
N GLY A 60 15.91 -18.21 18.18
CA GLY A 60 15.20 -16.95 17.97
C GLY A 60 13.76 -17.09 17.48
N SER A 61 13.28 -18.31 17.20
CA SER A 61 12.01 -18.57 16.50
C SER A 61 10.74 -18.20 17.27
N LYS A 62 10.84 -17.93 18.58
CA LYS A 62 9.70 -17.63 19.45
C LYS A 62 8.89 -16.40 19.03
N SER A 63 9.53 -15.38 18.47
CA SER A 63 8.85 -14.21 17.88
C SER A 63 9.77 -13.42 16.95
N PHE A 64 9.21 -12.54 16.13
CA PHE A 64 9.96 -11.61 15.28
C PHE A 64 11.05 -10.85 16.07
N SER A 65 10.69 -10.33 17.24
CA SER A 65 11.61 -9.57 18.10
C SER A 65 12.80 -10.40 18.59
N HIS A 66 12.58 -11.69 18.90
CA HIS A 66 13.67 -12.58 19.34
C HIS A 66 14.63 -12.90 18.20
N SER A 67 14.11 -13.19 17.00
CA SER A 67 14.94 -13.40 15.82
C SER A 67 15.75 -12.15 15.47
N PHE A 68 15.15 -10.97 15.59
CA PHE A 68 15.82 -9.70 15.31
C PHE A 68 16.90 -9.36 16.33
N ALA A 69 16.62 -9.62 17.62
CA ALA A 69 17.60 -9.46 18.69
C ALA A 69 18.77 -10.43 18.51
N ALA A 70 18.50 -11.68 18.11
CA ALA A 70 19.52 -12.68 17.83
C ALA A 70 20.43 -12.27 16.66
N ILE A 71 19.85 -11.88 15.52
CA ILE A 71 20.62 -11.37 14.36
C ILE A 71 21.44 -10.14 14.72
N SER A 72 20.88 -9.23 15.52
CA SER A 72 21.58 -8.00 15.91
C SER A 72 22.72 -8.28 16.90
N LYS A 73 22.51 -9.18 17.87
CA LYS A 73 23.54 -9.58 18.86
C LYS A 73 24.73 -10.25 18.18
N PHE A 74 24.48 -11.12 17.21
CA PHE A 74 25.53 -11.87 16.53
C PHE A 74 25.86 -11.33 15.13
N HIS A 75 25.57 -10.05 14.88
CA HIS A 75 25.82 -9.40 13.60
C HIS A 75 27.28 -9.55 13.14
N TYR A 76 28.23 -9.44 14.07
CA TYR A 76 29.67 -9.64 13.80
C TYR A 76 29.97 -11.05 13.25
N VAL A 77 29.40 -12.10 13.85
CA VAL A 77 29.58 -13.48 13.39
C VAL A 77 28.98 -13.66 11.99
N PHE A 78 27.79 -13.09 11.75
CA PHE A 78 27.19 -13.09 10.42
C PHE A 78 28.08 -12.42 9.37
N LYS A 79 28.74 -11.30 9.70
CA LYS A 79 29.64 -10.62 8.75
C LYS A 79 30.87 -11.44 8.39
N ILE A 80 31.44 -12.19 9.35
CA ILE A 80 32.54 -13.13 9.09
C ILE A 80 32.05 -14.31 8.25
N LEU A 81 30.85 -14.82 8.53
CA LEU A 81 30.31 -15.95 7.78
C LEU A 81 29.82 -15.56 6.38
N ALA A 82 29.53 -14.29 6.12
CA ALA A 82 28.99 -13.76 4.86
C ALA A 82 30.05 -13.15 3.93
N GLU A 83 31.30 -13.61 4.01
CA GLU A 83 32.46 -13.05 3.31
C GLU A 83 32.37 -13.13 1.77
N SER A 84 31.64 -14.10 1.22
CA SER A 84 31.44 -14.26 -0.22
C SER A 84 29.95 -14.27 -0.59
N GLU A 85 29.64 -14.01 -1.85
CA GLU A 85 28.27 -14.10 -2.37
C GLU A 85 27.70 -15.52 -2.19
N GLU A 86 28.51 -16.55 -2.41
CA GLU A 86 28.11 -17.95 -2.17
C GLU A 86 27.75 -18.20 -0.70
N ALA A 87 28.49 -17.59 0.23
CA ALA A 87 28.19 -17.67 1.65
C ALA A 87 26.91 -16.93 2.04
N GLN A 88 26.64 -15.78 1.42
CA GLN A 88 25.39 -15.05 1.57
C GLN A 88 24.20 -15.86 1.05
N ILE A 89 24.32 -16.51 -0.10
CA ILE A 89 23.29 -17.41 -0.65
C ILE A 89 23.08 -18.60 0.30
N CYS A 90 24.15 -19.16 0.87
CA CYS A 90 24.05 -20.24 1.87
C CYS A 90 23.27 -19.80 3.12
N ILE A 91 23.48 -18.57 3.62
CA ILE A 91 22.70 -18.00 4.73
C ILE A 91 21.22 -17.89 4.35
N LEU A 92 20.91 -17.39 3.14
CA LEU A 92 19.53 -17.26 2.63
C LEU A 92 18.83 -18.62 2.49
N ARG A 93 19.55 -19.65 2.02
CA ARG A 93 19.04 -21.02 1.95
C ARG A 93 18.69 -21.57 3.33
N ASN A 94 19.57 -21.42 4.32
CA ASN A 94 19.28 -21.85 5.70
C ASN A 94 18.06 -21.11 6.29
N MET A 95 17.91 -19.83 5.99
CA MET A 95 16.71 -19.08 6.37
C MET A 95 15.45 -19.65 5.72
N PHE A 96 15.53 -19.98 4.42
CA PHE A 96 14.42 -20.55 3.67
C PHE A 96 14.00 -21.93 4.21
N GLU A 97 14.94 -22.83 4.46
CA GLU A 97 14.65 -24.15 5.04
C GLU A 97 13.83 -24.04 6.33
N LEU A 98 14.18 -23.09 7.20
CA LEU A 98 13.47 -22.85 8.46
C LEU A 98 12.10 -22.20 8.31
N TRP A 99 11.96 -21.25 7.37
CA TRP A 99 10.84 -20.32 7.34
C TRP A 99 10.02 -20.31 6.04
N HIS A 100 10.24 -21.26 5.12
CA HIS A 100 9.50 -21.34 3.84
C HIS A 100 7.97 -21.41 4.03
N ASN A 101 7.50 -22.03 5.12
CA ASN A 101 6.07 -22.09 5.46
C ASN A 101 5.52 -20.78 6.06
N HIS A 102 6.37 -19.83 6.42
CA HIS A 102 5.99 -18.54 7.00
C HIS A 102 6.50 -17.38 6.14
N GLN A 103 5.85 -17.16 5.00
CA GLN A 103 6.23 -16.18 3.97
C GLN A 103 6.53 -14.76 4.50
N GLN A 104 5.71 -14.23 5.41
CA GLN A 104 5.94 -12.90 6.00
C GLN A 104 7.24 -12.83 6.81
N MET A 105 7.64 -13.92 7.46
CA MET A 105 8.89 -14.00 8.21
C MET A 105 10.08 -13.99 7.26
N MET A 106 9.99 -14.69 6.12
CA MET A 106 11.01 -14.62 5.08
C MET A 106 11.21 -13.19 4.56
N ILE A 107 10.14 -12.48 4.22
CA ILE A 107 10.23 -11.08 3.75
C ILE A 107 10.94 -10.21 4.79
N VAL A 108 10.50 -10.31 6.05
CA VAL A 108 10.98 -9.49 7.16
C VAL A 108 12.43 -9.80 7.53
N LEU A 109 12.84 -11.08 7.51
CA LEU A 109 14.23 -11.47 7.78
C LEU A 109 15.15 -11.08 6.62
N VAL A 110 14.76 -11.28 5.37
CA VAL A 110 15.59 -10.85 4.21
C VAL A 110 15.73 -9.33 4.20
N ASP A 111 14.66 -8.59 4.49
CA ASP A 111 14.73 -7.14 4.70
C ASP A 111 15.72 -6.77 5.82
N LYS A 112 15.68 -7.48 6.95
CA LYS A 112 16.62 -7.27 8.06
C LYS A 112 18.07 -7.55 7.63
N MET A 113 18.34 -8.66 6.95
CA MET A 113 19.69 -9.02 6.47
C MET A 113 20.26 -7.97 5.50
N LEU A 114 19.44 -7.48 4.58
CA LEU A 114 19.78 -6.38 3.68
C LEU A 114 20.01 -5.05 4.44
N LYS A 115 19.18 -4.72 5.44
CA LYS A 115 19.35 -3.49 6.27
C LYS A 115 20.64 -3.53 7.07
N THR A 116 21.01 -4.70 7.58
CA THR A 116 22.25 -4.90 8.33
C THR A 116 23.45 -5.20 7.45
N GLN A 117 23.33 -5.17 6.12
CA GLN A 117 24.42 -5.47 5.19
C GLN A 117 25.11 -6.82 5.47
N ILE A 118 24.32 -7.80 5.92
CA ILE A 118 24.77 -9.19 6.05
C ILE A 118 24.74 -9.85 4.68
N VAL A 119 23.70 -9.56 3.89
CA VAL A 119 23.58 -10.00 2.50
C VAL A 119 23.48 -8.79 1.59
N GLU A 120 24.00 -8.92 0.38
CA GLU A 120 23.94 -7.91 -0.67
C GLU A 120 22.74 -8.12 -1.60
N CYS A 121 22.41 -7.07 -2.36
CA CYS A 121 21.28 -7.13 -3.30
C CYS A 121 21.50 -8.16 -4.41
N SER A 122 22.75 -8.34 -4.86
CA SER A 122 23.11 -9.34 -5.88
C SER A 122 22.89 -10.77 -5.35
N ALA A 123 23.34 -11.05 -4.12
CA ALA A 123 23.18 -12.35 -3.49
C ALA A 123 21.70 -12.73 -3.33
N VAL A 124 20.85 -11.78 -2.93
CA VAL A 124 19.40 -12.00 -2.83
C VAL A 124 18.78 -12.25 -4.20
N ALA A 125 19.16 -11.50 -5.23
CA ALA A 125 18.66 -11.72 -6.59
C ALA A 125 19.09 -13.10 -7.13
N ASN A 126 20.37 -13.45 -6.97
CA ASN A 126 20.91 -14.74 -7.40
C ASN A 126 20.28 -15.91 -6.64
N TRP A 127 20.01 -15.75 -5.35
CA TRP A 127 19.26 -16.74 -4.57
C TRP A 127 17.82 -16.88 -5.07
N ILE A 128 17.11 -15.79 -5.33
CA ILE A 128 15.73 -15.83 -5.86
C ILE A 128 15.68 -16.55 -7.21
N PHE A 129 16.63 -16.31 -8.11
CA PHE A 129 16.68 -16.98 -9.42
C PHE A 129 17.43 -18.32 -9.41
N SER A 130 17.74 -18.85 -8.23
CA SER A 130 18.36 -20.17 -8.10
C SER A 130 17.36 -21.29 -8.41
N LYS A 131 17.89 -22.46 -8.79
CA LYS A 131 17.08 -23.65 -9.09
C LYS A 131 16.20 -24.09 -7.91
N GLU A 132 16.66 -23.86 -6.68
CA GLU A 132 15.96 -24.22 -5.43
C GLU A 132 14.64 -23.43 -5.28
N MET A 133 14.58 -22.21 -5.82
CA MET A 133 13.43 -21.32 -5.66
C MET A 133 12.38 -21.47 -6.76
N ASN A 134 12.65 -22.27 -7.80
CA ASN A 134 11.75 -22.41 -8.96
C ASN A 134 10.30 -22.81 -8.57
N SER A 135 10.13 -23.70 -7.58
CA SER A 135 8.81 -24.14 -7.10
C SER A 135 8.03 -23.02 -6.39
N GLU A 136 8.73 -21.98 -5.96
CA GLU A 136 8.18 -20.88 -5.17
C GLU A 136 7.85 -19.66 -6.03
N PHE A 137 8.18 -19.63 -7.34
CA PHE A 137 7.99 -18.46 -8.22
C PHE A 137 6.53 -18.03 -8.37
N THR A 138 5.60 -18.95 -8.17
CA THR A 138 4.17 -18.65 -8.18
C THR A 138 3.70 -17.95 -6.91
N LYS A 139 4.50 -18.00 -5.84
CA LYS A 139 4.17 -17.40 -4.54
C LYS A 139 4.68 -15.96 -4.49
N MET A 140 3.77 -15.06 -4.15
CA MET A 140 3.98 -13.61 -4.26
C MET A 140 5.13 -13.07 -3.38
N TYR A 141 5.38 -13.68 -2.22
CA TYR A 141 6.38 -13.18 -1.27
C TYR A 141 7.80 -13.10 -1.86
N LEU A 142 8.15 -13.95 -2.83
CA LEU A 142 9.44 -13.86 -3.52
C LEU A 142 9.58 -12.59 -4.36
N TRP A 143 8.51 -12.22 -5.07
CA TRP A 143 8.48 -10.99 -5.85
C TRP A 143 8.48 -9.76 -4.95
N GLU A 144 7.88 -9.86 -3.76
CA GLU A 144 7.95 -8.81 -2.75
C GLU A 144 9.38 -8.65 -2.20
N ILE A 145 10.08 -9.76 -1.93
CA ILE A 145 11.50 -9.74 -1.57
C ILE A 145 12.34 -9.12 -2.69
N LEU A 146 12.13 -9.51 -3.94
CA LEU A 146 12.84 -8.97 -5.09
C LEU A 146 12.59 -7.46 -5.25
N HIS A 147 11.33 -7.04 -5.16
CA HIS A 147 10.95 -5.63 -5.23
C HIS A 147 11.59 -4.82 -4.11
N LEU A 148 11.56 -5.32 -2.87
CA LEU A 148 12.21 -4.69 -1.72
C LEU A 148 13.73 -4.58 -1.92
N THR A 149 14.35 -5.60 -2.49
CA THR A 149 15.78 -5.64 -2.81
C THR A 149 16.13 -4.57 -3.85
N ILE A 150 15.40 -4.51 -4.96
CA ILE A 150 15.59 -3.49 -6.01
C ILE A 150 15.37 -2.08 -5.45
N LYS A 151 14.31 -1.88 -4.65
CA LYS A 151 14.02 -0.59 -4.01
C LYS A 151 15.17 -0.10 -3.13
N LYS A 152 15.81 -1.01 -2.39
CA LYS A 152 16.98 -0.68 -1.56
C LYS A 152 18.21 -0.38 -2.39
N MET A 153 18.47 -1.17 -3.42
CA MET A 153 19.56 -0.92 -4.37
C MET A 153 19.42 0.47 -4.98
N ASN A 154 18.24 0.82 -5.50
CA ASN A 154 17.95 2.14 -6.06
C ASN A 154 18.13 3.25 -5.03
N LYS A 155 17.66 3.06 -3.80
CA LYS A 155 17.85 4.04 -2.72
C LYS A 155 19.34 4.26 -2.42
N HIS A 156 20.14 3.20 -2.44
CA HIS A 156 21.59 3.28 -2.24
C HIS A 156 22.28 4.02 -3.39
N VAL A 157 21.90 3.71 -4.64
CA VAL A 157 22.41 4.42 -5.84
C VAL A 157 22.07 5.90 -5.82
N ILE A 158 20.83 6.26 -5.46
CA ILE A 158 20.42 7.67 -5.31
C ILE A 158 21.24 8.36 -4.22
N LYS A 159 21.46 7.68 -3.07
CA LYS A 159 22.27 8.22 -1.98
C LYS A 159 23.71 8.48 -2.43
N ILE A 160 24.36 7.50 -3.07
CA ILE A 160 25.71 7.65 -3.62
C ILE A 160 25.76 8.76 -4.68
N GLY A 161 24.76 8.82 -5.56
CA GLY A 161 24.65 9.87 -6.57
C GLY A 161 24.56 11.26 -5.95
N GLY A 162 23.77 11.43 -4.88
CA GLY A 162 23.69 12.67 -4.11
C GLY A 162 25.02 13.04 -3.45
N GLU A 163 25.67 12.09 -2.77
CA GLU A 163 26.98 12.28 -2.15
C GLU A 163 28.06 12.64 -3.20
N LEU A 164 27.98 12.07 -4.40
CA LEU A 164 28.86 12.38 -5.52
C LEU A 164 28.61 13.78 -6.09
N VAL A 165 27.36 14.22 -6.19
CA VAL A 165 27.02 15.59 -6.59
C VAL A 165 27.52 16.59 -5.54
N GLU A 166 27.31 16.32 -4.25
CA GLU A 166 27.85 17.17 -3.17
C GLU A 166 29.38 17.21 -3.19
N ALA A 167 30.05 16.07 -3.45
CA ALA A 167 31.50 16.01 -3.59
C ALA A 167 31.98 16.80 -4.82
N ARG A 168 31.27 16.72 -5.96
CA ARG A 168 31.55 17.51 -7.17
C ARG A 168 31.32 18.99 -6.95
N GLU A 169 30.28 19.40 -6.23
CA GLU A 169 30.05 20.80 -5.88
C GLU A 169 31.14 21.33 -4.93
N LYS A 170 31.58 20.53 -3.96
CA LYS A 170 32.70 20.89 -3.08
C LYS A 170 34.01 21.01 -3.86
N LEU A 171 34.23 20.12 -4.82
CA LEU A 171 35.38 20.18 -5.72
C LEU A 171 35.30 21.42 -6.64
N ALA A 172 34.14 21.67 -7.26
CA ALA A 172 33.91 22.86 -8.09
C ALA A 172 34.06 24.17 -7.30
N ARG A 173 33.57 24.23 -6.05
CA ARG A 173 33.80 25.39 -5.15
C ARG A 173 35.25 25.54 -4.71
N ALA A 174 36.01 24.44 -4.67
CA ALA A 174 37.46 24.49 -4.43
C ALA A 174 38.24 24.91 -5.68
N GLU A 175 37.70 24.65 -6.87
CA GLU A 175 38.25 25.01 -8.18
C GLU A 175 37.81 26.40 -8.66
N SER A 176 36.71 26.95 -8.15
CA SER A 176 36.13 28.24 -8.54
C SER A 176 36.55 29.41 -7.63
N SER A 177 37.83 29.48 -7.23
CA SER A 177 38.39 30.72 -6.70
C SER A 177 38.76 31.73 -7.79
N ASP A 178 38.23 31.58 -9.00
CA ASP A 178 38.23 32.60 -10.04
C ASP A 178 36.98 32.49 -10.94
N SER A 179 36.34 33.65 -11.11
CA SER A 179 35.27 34.03 -12.06
C SER A 179 33.81 33.57 -11.84
N GLU A 180 32.94 34.58 -11.76
CA GLU A 180 31.47 34.57 -11.86
C GLU A 180 31.01 34.44 -13.32
N SER A 181 29.86 33.78 -13.57
CA SER A 181 28.61 34.39 -14.09
C SER A 181 27.67 33.38 -14.78
N ASP A 182 26.40 33.43 -14.36
CA ASP A 182 25.13 33.45 -15.12
C ASP A 182 24.68 32.34 -16.10
N ASP A 183 23.65 31.64 -15.61
CA ASP A 183 22.25 31.58 -16.12
C ASP A 183 21.85 31.01 -17.49
N ASP A 184 20.66 30.39 -17.39
CA ASP A 184 19.61 30.19 -18.41
C ASP A 184 19.74 29.05 -19.42
N GLU A 185 19.35 27.84 -18.98
CA GLU A 185 18.88 26.77 -19.85
C GLU A 185 17.43 26.37 -19.52
N LYS A 186 16.48 27.29 -19.79
CA LYS A 186 15.05 26.94 -19.92
C LYS A 186 14.39 27.79 -21.00
N LYS A 187 14.30 27.26 -22.22
CA LYS A 187 13.24 27.61 -23.20
C LYS A 187 13.26 26.66 -24.40
N LYS A 188 12.37 25.65 -24.35
CA LYS A 188 11.59 25.11 -25.48
C LYS A 188 10.87 23.81 -25.07
N GLN A 189 9.82 23.96 -24.27
CA GLN A 189 8.67 23.06 -24.33
C GLN A 189 7.51 23.91 -24.82
N ALA A 190 6.79 23.46 -25.84
CA ALA A 190 5.61 24.13 -26.35
C ALA A 190 4.69 24.47 -25.17
N SER A 191 4.26 25.73 -25.07
CA SER A 191 3.45 26.23 -23.95
C SER A 191 2.16 25.40 -23.84
N LEU A 192 2.11 24.49 -22.87
CA LEU A 192 0.93 23.68 -22.57
C LEU A 192 -0.23 24.59 -22.12
N PRO A 193 -1.49 24.26 -22.44
CA PRO A 193 -2.65 25.00 -21.93
C PRO A 193 -2.60 25.14 -20.41
N GLY A 194 -2.84 26.35 -19.88
CA GLY A 194 -2.81 26.61 -18.44
C GLY A 194 -1.42 26.84 -17.84
N THR A 195 -0.33 26.81 -18.62
CA THR A 195 1.05 27.03 -18.13
C THR A 195 1.20 28.36 -17.39
N GLU A 196 0.61 29.45 -17.89
CA GLU A 196 0.69 30.77 -17.24
C GLU A 196 -0.05 30.79 -15.89
N ALA A 197 -1.24 30.18 -15.84
CA ALA A 197 -2.02 30.05 -14.61
C ALA A 197 -1.30 29.15 -13.59
N ALA A 198 -0.66 28.07 -14.03
CA ALA A 198 0.14 27.20 -13.18
C ALA A 198 1.32 27.97 -12.57
N HIS A 199 2.07 28.74 -13.37
CA HIS A 199 3.15 29.59 -12.85
C HIS A 199 2.65 30.63 -11.85
N LYS A 200 1.54 31.31 -12.17
CA LYS A 200 0.90 32.27 -11.25
C LYS A 200 0.49 31.57 -9.94
N LEU A 201 -0.13 30.40 -10.02
CA LEU A 201 -0.53 29.61 -8.86
C LEU A 201 0.67 29.16 -8.01
N VAL A 202 1.79 28.77 -8.65
CA VAL A 202 3.04 28.44 -7.94
C VAL A 202 3.53 29.63 -7.10
N VAL A 203 3.58 30.82 -7.70
CA VAL A 203 4.02 32.04 -7.01
C VAL A 203 3.09 32.37 -5.86
N THR A 204 1.77 32.39 -6.11
CA THR A 204 0.74 32.72 -5.12
C THR A 204 0.76 31.74 -3.93
N ILE A 205 0.87 30.43 -4.16
CA ILE A 205 0.95 29.44 -3.08
C ILE A 205 2.23 29.61 -2.25
N ARG A 206 3.38 29.88 -2.89
CA ARG A 206 4.66 30.12 -2.19
C ARG A 206 4.61 31.37 -1.31
N GLN A 207 3.84 32.37 -1.71
CA GLN A 207 3.56 33.59 -0.93
C GLN A 207 2.50 33.36 0.17
N LYS A 208 2.14 32.10 0.46
CA LYS A 208 1.22 31.70 1.53
C LYS A 208 -0.21 32.23 1.36
N CYS A 209 -0.69 32.30 0.13
CA CYS A 209 -2.06 32.74 -0.20
C CYS A 209 -3.18 32.03 0.58
N SER A 210 -4.36 32.63 0.57
CA SER A 210 -5.61 32.01 1.02
C SER A 210 -6.16 31.03 -0.04
N PRO A 211 -7.08 30.12 0.35
CA PRO A 211 -7.81 29.27 -0.59
C PRO A 211 -8.59 30.06 -1.66
N GLU A 212 -9.18 31.20 -1.29
CA GLU A 212 -9.96 32.06 -2.18
C GLU A 212 -9.07 32.75 -3.23
N GLU A 213 -7.87 33.19 -2.82
CA GLU A 213 -6.86 33.75 -3.73
C GLU A 213 -6.40 32.70 -4.75
N ALA A 214 -6.20 31.45 -4.32
CA ALA A 214 -5.88 30.36 -5.24
C ALA A 214 -7.03 30.08 -6.23
N LEU A 215 -8.28 30.11 -5.76
CA LEU A 215 -9.45 29.94 -6.63
C LEU A 215 -9.60 31.10 -7.64
N ALA A 216 -9.27 32.33 -7.23
CA ALA A 216 -9.28 33.49 -8.11
C ALA A 216 -8.30 33.34 -9.28
N VAL A 217 -7.12 32.75 -9.05
CA VAL A 217 -6.16 32.44 -10.13
C VAL A 217 -6.73 31.45 -11.16
N LEU A 218 -7.59 30.53 -10.71
CA LEU A 218 -8.20 29.51 -11.57
C LEU A 218 -9.42 30.03 -12.33
N LYS A 219 -10.00 31.18 -11.95
CA LYS A 219 -11.30 31.64 -12.48
C LYS A 219 -11.28 31.83 -14.00
N ASP A 220 -10.18 32.37 -14.51
CA ASP A 220 -10.01 32.80 -15.90
C ASP A 220 -9.53 31.67 -16.84
N LEU A 221 -9.37 30.45 -16.33
CA LEU A 221 -8.98 29.30 -17.16
C LEU A 221 -10.11 28.91 -18.13
N PRO A 222 -9.80 28.72 -19.43
CA PRO A 222 -10.79 28.29 -20.41
C PRO A 222 -11.32 26.90 -20.04
N ASN A 223 -12.57 26.60 -20.38
CA ASN A 223 -13.11 25.25 -20.25
C ASN A 223 -12.94 24.51 -21.59
N PRO A 224 -12.07 23.49 -21.67
CA PRO A 224 -11.87 22.71 -22.89
C PRO A 224 -13.14 22.00 -23.38
N ARG A 225 -14.15 21.85 -22.53
CA ARG A 225 -15.43 21.19 -22.83
C ARG A 225 -16.61 22.15 -22.97
N SER A 226 -16.35 23.45 -23.10
CA SER A 226 -17.40 24.48 -23.17
C SER A 226 -18.39 24.31 -24.33
N GLU A 227 -18.02 23.58 -25.38
CA GLU A 227 -18.92 23.27 -26.52
C GLU A 227 -19.75 21.99 -26.32
N GLU A 228 -19.35 21.09 -25.41
CA GLU A 228 -19.99 19.78 -25.17
C GLU A 228 -20.87 19.76 -23.90
N ASP A 229 -20.51 20.52 -22.86
CA ASP A 229 -21.19 20.53 -21.57
C ASP A 229 -22.11 21.75 -21.42
N ALA A 230 -23.42 21.55 -21.58
CA ALA A 230 -24.45 22.61 -21.49
C ALA A 230 -24.50 23.34 -20.12
N ASP A 231 -23.90 22.77 -19.08
CA ASP A 231 -23.91 23.31 -17.71
C ASP A 231 -22.62 24.06 -17.32
N GLY A 232 -21.50 23.89 -18.07
CA GLY A 232 -20.23 24.60 -17.83
C GLY A 232 -19.56 24.43 -16.45
N ARG A 233 -20.16 23.66 -15.52
CA ARG A 233 -19.75 23.49 -14.12
C ARG A 233 -18.48 22.65 -13.96
N PHE A 234 -18.32 21.61 -14.78
CA PHE A 234 -17.10 20.80 -14.80
C PHE A 234 -16.04 21.45 -15.71
N ASN A 235 -14.87 21.77 -15.16
CA ASN A 235 -13.74 22.28 -15.93
C ASN A 235 -12.47 21.44 -15.64
N PRO A 236 -12.09 20.52 -16.54
CA PRO A 236 -10.95 19.63 -16.31
C PRO A 236 -9.61 20.38 -16.24
N LEU A 237 -9.47 21.52 -16.93
CA LEU A 237 -8.23 22.31 -16.92
C LEU A 237 -8.02 23.02 -15.59
N LYS A 238 -9.09 23.50 -14.95
CA LYS A 238 -9.00 24.06 -13.59
C LYS A 238 -8.52 23.02 -12.59
N ILE A 239 -9.04 21.80 -12.68
CA ILE A 239 -8.64 20.67 -11.84
C ILE A 239 -7.18 20.31 -12.09
N ASP A 240 -6.80 20.15 -13.36
CA ASP A 240 -5.43 19.80 -13.76
C ASP A 240 -4.40 20.80 -13.22
N VAL A 241 -4.54 22.09 -13.59
CA VAL A 241 -3.62 23.15 -13.14
C VAL A 241 -3.52 23.20 -11.62
N PHE A 242 -4.65 23.09 -10.90
CA PHE A 242 -4.66 23.15 -9.44
C PHE A 242 -4.01 21.92 -8.80
N VAL A 243 -4.43 20.72 -9.18
CA VAL A 243 -3.99 19.46 -8.58
C VAL A 243 -2.51 19.22 -8.86
N GLN A 244 -2.07 19.38 -10.12
CA GLN A 244 -0.67 19.25 -10.50
C GLN A 244 0.21 20.22 -9.72
N THR A 245 -0.17 21.50 -9.69
CA THR A 245 0.62 22.55 -9.01
C THR A 245 0.71 22.29 -7.51
N LEU A 246 -0.42 22.03 -6.85
CA LEU A 246 -0.48 21.87 -5.40
C LEU A 246 0.28 20.62 -4.94
N LEU A 247 0.05 19.48 -5.59
CA LEU A 247 0.70 18.23 -5.20
C LEU A 247 2.20 18.23 -5.53
N ASN A 248 2.60 18.90 -6.61
CA ASN A 248 4.03 19.10 -6.92
C ASN A 248 4.73 19.97 -5.86
N LEU A 249 4.10 21.06 -5.38
CA LEU A 249 4.65 21.87 -4.28
C LEU A 249 4.66 21.10 -2.94
N GLY A 250 3.72 20.18 -2.74
CA GLY A 250 3.64 19.29 -1.58
C GLY A 250 4.53 18.05 -1.65
N SER A 251 5.36 17.88 -2.70
CA SER A 251 6.04 16.61 -3.02
C SER A 251 7.19 16.22 -2.08
N LYS A 252 7.66 17.12 -1.22
CA LYS A 252 8.83 16.90 -0.35
C LYS A 252 8.67 15.73 0.63
N SER A 253 7.46 15.54 1.17
CA SER A 253 7.14 14.39 2.03
C SER A 253 5.62 14.22 2.16
N PHE A 254 5.17 13.06 2.65
CA PHE A 254 3.75 12.80 2.93
C PHE A 254 3.11 13.92 3.77
N SER A 255 3.79 14.38 4.82
CA SER A 255 3.29 15.46 5.67
C SER A 255 3.10 16.77 4.93
N HIS A 256 3.97 17.12 3.97
CA HIS A 256 3.81 18.33 3.16
C HIS A 256 2.60 18.20 2.22
N SER A 257 2.43 17.04 1.57
CA SER A 257 1.26 16.78 0.72
C SER A 257 -0.05 16.84 1.52
N PHE A 258 -0.08 16.25 2.73
CA PHE A 258 -1.27 16.29 3.58
C PHE A 258 -1.59 17.69 4.10
N ALA A 259 -0.57 18.47 4.46
CA ALA A 259 -0.75 19.86 4.87
C ALA A 259 -1.29 20.71 3.70
N ALA A 260 -0.78 20.50 2.49
CA ALA A 260 -1.27 21.16 1.28
C ALA A 260 -2.74 20.82 1.01
N ILE A 261 -3.12 19.53 1.03
CA ILE A 261 -4.51 19.09 0.86
C ILE A 261 -5.42 19.69 1.94
N SER A 262 -4.99 19.69 3.20
CA SER A 262 -5.78 20.25 4.29
C SER A 262 -5.93 21.77 4.19
N LYS A 263 -4.87 22.51 3.80
CA LYS A 263 -4.91 23.97 3.64
C LYS A 263 -5.88 24.39 2.53
N PHE A 264 -5.89 23.67 1.41
CA PHE A 264 -6.71 24.01 0.24
C PHE A 264 -7.94 23.09 0.08
N HIS A 265 -8.41 22.48 1.17
CA HIS A 265 -9.57 21.58 1.16
C HIS A 265 -10.83 22.25 0.58
N TYR A 266 -11.05 23.53 0.89
CA TYR A 266 -12.15 24.31 0.32
C TYR A 266 -12.12 24.36 -1.21
N VAL A 267 -10.93 24.60 -1.81
CA VAL A 267 -10.77 24.62 -3.27
C VAL A 267 -11.04 23.25 -3.86
N PHE A 268 -10.56 22.18 -3.23
CA PHE A 268 -10.89 20.82 -3.63
C PHE A 268 -12.40 20.56 -3.60
N LYS A 269 -13.13 21.00 -2.58
CA LYS A 269 -14.58 20.79 -2.49
C LYS A 269 -15.36 21.51 -3.59
N ILE A 270 -14.92 22.71 -4.00
CA ILE A 270 -15.51 23.41 -5.14
C ILE A 270 -15.20 22.69 -6.46
N LEU A 271 -13.96 22.23 -6.63
CA LEU A 271 -13.53 21.58 -7.86
C LEU A 271 -14.05 20.14 -8.01
N ALA A 272 -14.41 19.47 -6.91
CA ALA A 272 -14.81 18.06 -6.86
C ALA A 272 -16.35 17.86 -6.76
N GLU A 273 -17.13 18.77 -7.35
CA GLU A 273 -18.59 18.78 -7.20
C GLU A 273 -19.30 17.56 -7.82
N SER A 274 -18.77 17.01 -8.93
CA SER A 274 -19.32 15.82 -9.60
C SER A 274 -18.38 14.62 -9.50
N GLU A 275 -18.91 13.42 -9.75
CA GLU A 275 -18.11 12.18 -9.77
C GLU A 275 -17.02 12.24 -10.86
N GLU A 276 -17.33 12.79 -12.04
CA GLU A 276 -16.36 13.00 -13.12
C GLU A 276 -15.23 13.93 -12.67
N ALA A 277 -15.55 14.94 -11.86
CA ALA A 277 -14.56 15.84 -11.29
C ALA A 277 -13.65 15.15 -10.27
N GLN A 278 -14.22 14.29 -9.42
CA GLN A 278 -13.47 13.47 -8.49
C GLN A 278 -12.54 12.49 -9.22
N ILE A 279 -13.01 11.83 -10.28
CA ILE A 279 -12.19 10.95 -11.13
C ILE A 279 -11.09 11.76 -11.85
N CYS A 280 -11.39 12.99 -12.30
CA CYS A 280 -10.38 13.88 -12.89
C CYS A 280 -9.29 14.26 -11.88
N ILE A 281 -9.62 14.50 -10.61
CA ILE A 281 -8.64 14.72 -9.53
C ILE A 281 -7.76 13.48 -9.35
N LEU A 282 -8.35 12.28 -9.30
CA LEU A 282 -7.62 11.02 -9.15
C LEU A 282 -6.68 10.77 -10.35
N ARG A 283 -7.11 11.10 -11.56
CA ARG A 283 -6.29 11.00 -12.78
C ARG A 283 -5.08 11.94 -12.72
N ASN A 284 -5.28 13.20 -12.37
CA ASN A 284 -4.18 14.17 -12.22
C ASN A 284 -3.18 13.75 -11.14
N MET A 285 -3.68 13.23 -10.02
CA MET A 285 -2.83 12.66 -8.98
C MET A 285 -2.02 11.45 -9.49
N PHE A 286 -2.64 10.56 -10.29
CA PHE A 286 -1.97 9.41 -10.89
C PHE A 286 -0.87 9.82 -11.87
N GLU A 287 -1.13 10.77 -12.75
CA GLU A 287 -0.14 11.28 -13.70
C GLU A 287 1.13 11.75 -12.98
N LEU A 288 0.98 12.45 -11.86
CA LEU A 288 2.11 12.94 -11.05
C LEU A 288 2.83 11.84 -10.26
N TRP A 289 2.11 10.83 -9.75
CA TRP A 289 2.61 9.90 -8.73
C TRP A 289 2.61 8.42 -9.12
N HIS A 290 2.34 8.05 -10.37
CA HIS A 290 2.32 6.64 -10.83
C HIS A 290 3.61 5.87 -10.51
N ASN A 291 4.77 6.54 -10.52
CA ASN A 291 6.06 5.94 -10.16
C ASN A 291 6.26 5.76 -8.63
N HIS A 292 5.38 6.32 -7.81
CA HIS A 292 5.43 6.23 -6.35
C HIS A 292 4.13 5.64 -5.78
N GLN A 293 3.96 4.32 -5.92
CA GLN A 293 2.77 3.58 -5.49
C GLN A 293 2.33 3.84 -4.03
N GLN A 294 3.28 3.93 -3.09
CA GLN A 294 2.95 4.23 -1.69
C GLN A 294 2.37 5.65 -1.52
N MET A 295 2.81 6.63 -2.33
CA MET A 295 2.23 7.98 -2.32
C MET A 295 0.79 7.93 -2.83
N MET A 296 0.52 7.16 -3.90
CA MET A 296 -0.84 6.94 -4.39
C MET A 296 -1.78 6.42 -3.31
N ILE A 297 -1.37 5.38 -2.57
CA ILE A 297 -2.18 4.79 -1.49
C ILE A 297 -2.52 5.84 -0.43
N VAL A 298 -1.52 6.60 0.05
CA VAL A 298 -1.74 7.54 1.15
C VAL A 298 -2.48 8.80 0.72
N LEU A 299 -2.35 9.25 -0.53
CA LEU A 299 -3.10 10.39 -1.06
C LEU A 299 -4.57 10.02 -1.28
N VAL A 300 -4.87 8.84 -1.84
CA VAL A 300 -6.26 8.36 -1.94
C VAL A 300 -6.89 8.22 -0.55
N ASP A 301 -6.17 7.62 0.40
CA ASP A 301 -6.62 7.53 1.80
C ASP A 301 -6.93 8.90 2.40
N LYS A 302 -6.06 9.89 2.16
CA LYS A 302 -6.24 11.27 2.62
C LYS A 302 -7.46 11.92 1.98
N MET A 303 -7.62 11.82 0.66
CA MET A 303 -8.75 12.40 -0.09
C MET A 303 -10.10 11.80 0.35
N LEU A 304 -10.15 10.50 0.60
CA LEU A 304 -11.32 9.82 1.17
C LEU A 304 -11.62 10.31 2.60
N LYS A 305 -10.60 10.44 3.47
CA LYS A 305 -10.77 10.95 4.85
C LYS A 305 -11.30 12.37 4.89
N THR A 306 -10.89 13.20 3.94
CA THR A 306 -11.32 14.59 3.83
C THR A 306 -12.55 14.77 2.94
N GLN A 307 -13.18 13.69 2.47
CA GLN A 307 -14.37 13.73 1.61
C GLN A 307 -14.17 14.64 0.36
N ILE A 308 -12.95 14.62 -0.18
CA ILE A 308 -12.65 15.25 -1.48
C ILE A 308 -13.14 14.33 -2.60
N VAL A 309 -12.94 13.03 -2.42
CA VAL A 309 -13.45 11.98 -3.31
C VAL A 309 -14.29 10.99 -2.51
N GLU A 310 -15.27 10.40 -3.16
CA GLU A 310 -16.15 9.37 -2.64
C GLU A 310 -15.62 7.97 -2.97
N CYS A 311 -16.15 6.96 -2.28
CA CYS A 311 -15.72 5.58 -2.49
C CYS A 311 -16.11 5.05 -3.89
N SER A 312 -17.26 5.49 -4.42
CA SER A 312 -17.74 5.22 -5.77
C SER A 312 -16.76 5.72 -6.84
N ALA A 313 -16.35 6.99 -6.73
CA ALA A 313 -15.39 7.61 -7.65
C ALA A 313 -14.05 6.86 -7.66
N VAL A 314 -13.55 6.45 -6.48
CA VAL A 314 -12.31 5.66 -6.38
C VAL A 314 -12.48 4.28 -7.01
N ALA A 315 -13.60 3.60 -6.79
CA ALA A 315 -13.87 2.31 -7.43
C ALA A 315 -13.93 2.46 -8.95
N ASN A 316 -14.69 3.43 -9.48
CA ASN A 316 -14.78 3.70 -10.91
C ASN A 316 -13.42 4.07 -11.53
N TRP A 317 -12.59 4.86 -10.83
CA TRP A 317 -11.24 5.19 -11.28
C TRP A 317 -10.33 3.95 -11.35
N ILE A 318 -10.37 3.03 -10.39
CA ILE A 318 -9.54 1.81 -10.41
C ILE A 318 -9.83 0.93 -11.63
N PHE A 319 -11.09 0.85 -12.05
CA PHE A 319 -11.53 0.08 -13.22
C PHE A 319 -11.56 0.91 -14.51
N SER A 320 -11.01 2.12 -14.51
CA SER A 320 -10.92 2.97 -15.70
C SER A 320 -9.89 2.45 -16.70
N LYS A 321 -10.02 2.87 -17.96
CA LYS A 321 -9.14 2.42 -19.05
C LYS A 321 -7.69 2.87 -18.82
N GLU A 322 -7.50 4.03 -18.20
CA GLU A 322 -6.18 4.58 -17.85
C GLU A 322 -5.41 3.67 -16.89
N MET A 323 -6.12 2.93 -16.04
CA MET A 323 -5.53 2.05 -15.03
C MET A 323 -5.23 0.64 -15.54
N ASN A 324 -5.58 0.31 -16.79
CA ASN A 324 -5.40 -1.04 -17.36
C ASN A 324 -3.95 -1.54 -17.28
N SER A 325 -2.98 -0.66 -17.53
CA SER A 325 -1.54 -1.00 -17.45
C SER A 325 -1.05 -1.27 -16.03
N GLU A 326 -1.76 -0.75 -15.04
CA GLU A 326 -1.43 -0.86 -13.62
C GLU A 326 -2.29 -1.91 -12.91
N PHE A 327 -3.34 -2.43 -13.55
CA PHE A 327 -4.40 -3.24 -12.95
C PHE A 327 -3.90 -4.49 -12.22
N THR A 328 -2.81 -5.10 -12.69
CA THR A 328 -2.19 -6.27 -12.05
C THR A 328 -1.23 -5.92 -10.92
N LYS A 329 -1.01 -4.64 -10.62
CA LYS A 329 -0.14 -4.21 -9.51
C LYS A 329 -0.91 -4.15 -8.20
N MET A 330 -0.24 -4.56 -7.12
CA MET A 330 -0.84 -4.77 -5.80
C MET A 330 -1.41 -3.51 -5.16
N TYR A 331 -0.77 -2.36 -5.37
CA TYR A 331 -1.17 -1.11 -4.73
C TYR A 331 -2.60 -0.67 -5.10
N LEU A 332 -3.11 -1.01 -6.29
CA LEU A 332 -4.49 -0.71 -6.68
C LEU A 332 -5.50 -1.50 -5.84
N TRP A 333 -5.19 -2.77 -5.58
CA TRP A 333 -6.02 -3.63 -4.74
C TRP A 333 -5.94 -3.21 -3.28
N GLU A 334 -4.78 -2.73 -2.81
CA GLU A 334 -4.67 -2.10 -1.50
C GLU A 334 -5.57 -0.86 -1.40
N ILE A 335 -5.58 0.00 -2.41
CA ILE A 335 -6.49 1.17 -2.48
C ILE A 335 -7.95 0.73 -2.47
N LEU A 336 -8.33 -0.28 -3.27
CA LEU A 336 -9.71 -0.78 -3.32
C LEU A 336 -10.16 -1.32 -1.96
N HIS A 337 -9.37 -2.22 -1.35
CA HIS A 337 -9.69 -2.78 -0.04
C HIS A 337 -9.68 -1.71 1.06
N LEU A 338 -8.78 -0.72 1.00
CA LEU A 338 -8.78 0.42 1.91
C LEU A 338 -10.07 1.23 1.79
N THR A 339 -10.53 1.46 0.56
CA THR A 339 -11.77 2.18 0.25
C THR A 339 -12.99 1.44 0.82
N ILE A 340 -13.12 0.14 0.56
CA ILE A 340 -14.19 -0.68 1.12
C ILE A 340 -14.14 -0.68 2.65
N LYS A 341 -12.96 -0.86 3.25
CA LYS A 341 -12.79 -0.84 4.72
C LYS A 341 -13.23 0.49 5.34
N LYS A 342 -13.00 1.62 4.66
CA LYS A 342 -13.48 2.92 5.13
C LYS A 342 -14.99 3.00 5.13
N MET A 343 -15.62 2.60 4.04
CA MET A 343 -17.08 2.59 3.94
C MET A 343 -17.69 1.68 5.01
N ASN A 344 -17.15 0.48 5.20
CA ASN A 344 -17.58 -0.43 6.26
C ASN A 344 -17.43 0.19 7.65
N LYS A 345 -16.28 0.80 7.94
CA LYS A 345 -16.06 1.49 9.23
C LYS A 345 -17.00 2.67 9.43
N HIS A 346 -17.36 3.40 8.37
CA HIS A 346 -18.28 4.53 8.44
C HIS A 346 -19.68 4.06 8.84
N VAL A 347 -20.20 3.02 8.18
CA VAL A 347 -21.51 2.42 8.49
C VAL A 347 -21.54 1.85 9.91
N ILE A 348 -20.50 1.11 10.31
CA ILE A 348 -20.40 0.54 11.67
C ILE A 348 -20.38 1.66 12.71
N LYS A 349 -19.64 2.75 12.45
CA LYS A 349 -19.55 3.88 13.37
C LYS A 349 -20.91 4.56 13.55
N ILE A 350 -21.59 4.92 12.45
CA ILE A 350 -22.92 5.56 12.53
C ILE A 350 -23.94 4.63 13.21
N GLY A 351 -23.90 3.33 12.89
CA GLY A 351 -24.78 2.35 13.52
C GLY A 351 -24.54 2.23 15.03
N GLY A 352 -23.27 2.24 15.47
CA GLY A 352 -22.92 2.25 16.89
C GLY A 352 -23.40 3.53 17.59
N GLU A 353 -23.18 4.70 17.00
CA GLU A 353 -23.66 5.99 17.53
C GLU A 353 -25.19 6.01 17.68
N LEU A 354 -25.93 5.43 16.72
CA LEU A 354 -27.39 5.34 16.79
C LEU A 354 -27.86 4.42 17.93
N VAL A 355 -27.23 3.26 18.11
CA VAL A 355 -27.56 2.34 19.21
C VAL A 355 -27.30 3.01 20.56
N GLU A 356 -26.17 3.69 20.72
CA GLU A 356 -25.84 4.43 21.93
C GLU A 356 -26.86 5.54 22.22
N ALA A 357 -27.32 6.26 21.20
CA ALA A 357 -28.33 7.31 21.34
C ALA A 357 -29.69 6.73 21.78
N ARG A 358 -30.13 5.62 21.16
CA ARG A 358 -31.37 4.91 21.54
C ARG A 358 -31.32 4.38 22.97
N GLU A 359 -30.21 3.80 23.39
CA GLU A 359 -30.05 3.32 24.78
C GLU A 359 -30.09 4.46 25.80
N LYS A 360 -29.49 5.61 25.49
CA LYS A 360 -29.56 6.80 26.36
C LYS A 360 -30.98 7.32 26.50
N LEU A 361 -31.74 7.39 25.40
CA LEU A 361 -33.14 7.81 25.44
C LEU A 361 -33.98 6.84 26.29
N ALA A 362 -33.85 5.53 26.06
CA ALA A 362 -34.59 4.52 26.83
C ALA A 362 -34.28 4.57 28.34
N ARG A 363 -33.01 4.79 28.73
CA ARG A 363 -32.64 4.95 30.14
C ARG A 363 -33.24 6.22 30.75
N ALA A 364 -33.23 7.33 30.02
CA ALA A 364 -33.81 8.58 30.48
C ALA A 364 -35.34 8.47 30.69
N GLU A 365 -36.05 7.76 29.81
CA GLU A 365 -37.49 7.50 29.97
C GLU A 365 -37.80 6.61 31.18
N SER A 366 -36.95 5.62 31.47
CA SER A 366 -37.11 4.75 32.65
C SER A 366 -36.79 5.43 33.99
N SER A 367 -35.94 6.47 33.98
CA SER A 367 -35.55 7.19 35.20
C SER A 367 -36.55 8.27 35.60
N ASP A 368 -37.33 8.79 34.65
CA ASP A 368 -38.34 9.83 34.89
C ASP A 368 -39.58 9.30 35.64
N SER A 369 -39.73 7.97 35.71
CA SER A 369 -40.80 7.29 36.46
C SER A 369 -40.50 7.03 37.95
N GLU A 370 -39.28 7.25 38.46
CA GLU A 370 -38.91 6.85 39.84
C GLU A 370 -38.21 7.92 40.73
N SER A 371 -38.08 9.19 40.32
CA SER A 371 -37.44 10.22 41.20
C SER A 371 -38.17 11.56 41.30
N ASP A 372 -38.59 11.91 42.53
CA ASP A 372 -39.15 13.20 42.98
C ASP A 372 -38.07 14.28 43.31
N ASP A 373 -36.84 14.14 42.79
CA ASP A 373 -35.71 15.02 43.15
C ASP A 373 -35.40 16.05 42.03
N ASP A 374 -36.02 17.24 42.13
CA ASP A 374 -36.04 18.31 41.13
C ASP A 374 -34.65 18.90 40.75
N GLU A 375 -33.62 18.73 41.58
CA GLU A 375 -32.30 19.35 41.33
C GLU A 375 -31.39 18.51 40.42
N LYS A 376 -31.59 17.19 40.31
CA LYS A 376 -30.82 16.33 39.37
C LYS A 376 -31.39 16.34 37.95
N LYS A 377 -32.70 16.58 37.79
CA LYS A 377 -33.38 16.62 36.47
C LYS A 377 -32.80 17.67 35.52
N LYS A 378 -32.34 18.82 36.02
CA LYS A 378 -31.85 19.92 35.18
C LYS A 378 -30.48 19.70 34.53
N GLN A 379 -29.65 18.79 35.06
CA GLN A 379 -28.32 18.52 34.51
C GLN A 379 -28.36 17.41 33.43
N ASP A 380 -29.25 16.42 33.58
CA ASP A 380 -29.44 15.31 32.61
C ASP A 380 -30.31 15.71 31.40
N ASP A 381 -31.23 16.67 31.54
CA ASP A 381 -32.09 17.14 30.43
C ASP A 381 -31.31 17.81 29.27
N LEU A 382 -30.10 18.30 29.53
CA LEU A 382 -29.24 18.94 28.51
C LEU A 382 -28.46 17.93 27.65
N GLU A 383 -28.36 16.65 28.06
CA GLU A 383 -27.66 15.58 27.33
C GLU A 383 -28.60 14.50 26.75
N LYS A 384 -29.92 14.62 26.95
CA LYS A 384 -30.91 13.67 26.43
C LYS A 384 -31.01 13.79 24.90
N PRO A 385 -30.72 12.73 24.13
CA PRO A 385 -31.00 12.71 22.70
C PRO A 385 -32.51 12.87 22.48
N THR A 386 -32.92 13.82 21.64
CA THR A 386 -34.33 13.97 21.28
C THR A 386 -34.75 12.92 20.24
N GLU A 387 -36.04 12.59 20.18
CA GLU A 387 -36.57 11.67 19.17
C GLU A 387 -36.23 12.14 17.74
N GLU A 388 -36.29 13.45 17.48
CA GLU A 388 -35.90 14.06 16.20
C GLU A 388 -34.40 13.85 15.87
N MET A 389 -33.52 13.81 16.89
CA MET A 389 -32.10 13.50 16.68
C MET A 389 -31.90 12.03 16.32
N ILE A 390 -32.67 11.12 16.91
CA ILE A 390 -32.61 9.68 16.59
C ILE A 390 -33.10 9.45 15.16
N GLU A 391 -34.20 10.07 14.76
CA GLU A 391 -34.73 10.00 13.38
C GLU A 391 -33.68 10.49 12.35
N LYS A 392 -33.01 11.62 12.61
CA LYS A 392 -31.91 12.11 11.76
C LYS A 392 -30.71 11.16 11.71
N MET A 393 -30.40 10.48 12.81
CA MET A 393 -29.33 9.48 12.86
C MET A 393 -29.70 8.19 12.10
N GLU A 394 -30.98 7.82 12.10
CA GLU A 394 -31.52 6.72 11.30
C GLU A 394 -31.44 7.02 9.80
N GLU A 395 -31.91 8.18 9.36
CA GLU A 395 -31.82 8.62 7.96
C GLU A 395 -30.36 8.61 7.48
N LYS A 396 -29.44 9.10 8.33
CA LYS A 396 -28.00 9.08 8.04
C LYS A 396 -27.43 7.66 7.94
N LEU A 397 -27.90 6.74 8.78
CA LEU A 397 -27.48 5.33 8.73
C LEU A 397 -27.99 4.66 7.45
N GLU A 398 -29.25 4.89 7.08
CA GLU A 398 -29.83 4.38 5.85
C GLU A 398 -29.09 4.89 4.62
N GLY A 399 -28.78 6.20 4.57
CA GLY A 399 -27.93 6.78 3.53
C GLY A 399 -26.57 6.09 3.43
N ALA A 400 -25.86 5.94 4.56
CA ALA A 400 -24.55 5.28 4.59
C ALA A 400 -24.61 3.79 4.17
N GLN A 401 -25.68 3.08 4.54
CA GLN A 401 -25.92 1.70 4.10
C GLN A 401 -26.24 1.63 2.60
N GLY A 402 -26.97 2.61 2.07
CA GLY A 402 -27.20 2.81 0.65
C GLY A 402 -25.90 2.99 -0.12
N ASP A 403 -25.02 3.87 0.35
CA ASP A 403 -23.70 4.12 -0.24
C ASP A 403 -22.81 2.87 -0.20
N GLN A 404 -22.82 2.13 0.91
CA GLN A 404 -22.10 0.87 1.04
C GLN A 404 -22.59 -0.17 0.04
N LYS A 405 -23.92 -0.34 -0.06
CA LYS A 405 -24.52 -1.24 -1.04
C LYS A 405 -24.13 -0.85 -2.46
N ASN A 406 -24.25 0.43 -2.79
CA ASN A 406 -23.92 0.96 -4.12
C ASN A 406 -22.44 0.75 -4.45
N LEU A 407 -21.53 0.95 -3.50
CA LEU A 407 -20.10 0.68 -3.68
C LEU A 407 -19.84 -0.79 -4.07
N PHE A 408 -20.46 -1.75 -3.39
CA PHE A 408 -20.32 -3.16 -3.75
C PHE A 408 -20.90 -3.46 -5.14
N LEU A 409 -22.08 -2.89 -5.46
CA LEU A 409 -22.69 -3.06 -6.78
C LEU A 409 -21.77 -2.54 -7.90
N ILE A 410 -21.20 -1.34 -7.75
CA ILE A 410 -20.24 -0.78 -8.71
C ILE A 410 -19.04 -1.72 -8.87
N ILE A 411 -18.43 -2.17 -7.78
CA ILE A 411 -17.25 -3.04 -7.83
C ILE A 411 -17.57 -4.35 -8.57
N PHE A 412 -18.66 -5.02 -8.21
CA PHE A 412 -19.03 -6.29 -8.84
C PHE A 412 -19.44 -6.11 -10.30
N GLN A 413 -20.19 -5.06 -10.63
CA GLN A 413 -20.54 -4.73 -12.01
C GLN A 413 -19.29 -4.49 -12.86
N ARG A 414 -18.30 -3.74 -12.33
CA ARG A 414 -17.04 -3.50 -13.05
C ARG A 414 -16.24 -4.79 -13.25
N PHE A 415 -16.16 -5.67 -12.26
CA PHE A 415 -15.55 -6.99 -12.41
C PHE A 415 -16.24 -7.84 -13.48
N ILE A 416 -17.57 -7.94 -13.42
CA ILE A 416 -18.37 -8.68 -14.40
C ILE A 416 -18.11 -8.14 -15.81
N MET A 417 -18.12 -6.82 -15.97
CA MET A 417 -17.90 -6.16 -17.26
C MET A 417 -16.54 -6.52 -17.85
N ILE A 418 -15.44 -6.34 -17.10
CA ILE A 418 -14.08 -6.59 -17.64
C ILE A 418 -13.79 -8.08 -17.86
N LEU A 419 -14.31 -8.95 -16.99
CA LEU A 419 -14.14 -10.40 -17.12
C LEU A 419 -14.92 -10.92 -18.33
N THR A 420 -16.16 -10.45 -18.51
CA THR A 420 -16.98 -10.79 -19.67
C THR A 420 -16.33 -10.28 -20.97
N GLU A 421 -15.84 -9.03 -20.99
CA GLU A 421 -15.13 -8.49 -22.15
C GLU A 421 -13.92 -9.36 -22.54
N HIS A 422 -13.14 -9.80 -21.55
CA HIS A 422 -12.00 -10.68 -21.78
C HIS A 422 -12.40 -12.06 -22.30
N LEU A 423 -13.41 -12.70 -21.69
CA LEU A 423 -13.90 -14.01 -22.09
C LEU A 423 -14.44 -13.99 -23.53
N VAL A 424 -15.30 -13.02 -23.85
CA VAL A 424 -15.84 -12.83 -25.21
C VAL A 424 -14.74 -12.57 -26.22
N ARG A 425 -13.73 -11.75 -25.87
CA ARG A 425 -12.59 -11.48 -26.75
C ARG A 425 -11.75 -12.73 -27.00
N CYS A 426 -11.50 -13.53 -25.98
CA CYS A 426 -10.76 -14.80 -26.12
C CYS A 426 -11.51 -15.81 -26.99
N ASP A 427 -12.83 -15.93 -26.81
CA ASP A 427 -13.68 -16.79 -27.63
C ASP A 427 -13.68 -16.33 -29.10
N THR A 428 -13.87 -15.02 -29.34
CA THR A 428 -13.83 -14.42 -30.68
C THR A 428 -12.48 -14.62 -31.38
N ASP A 429 -11.37 -14.47 -30.64
CA ASP A 429 -10.02 -14.62 -31.16
C ASP A 429 -9.56 -16.10 -31.26
N GLY A 430 -10.36 -17.06 -30.76
CA GLY A 430 -9.97 -18.48 -30.67
C GLY A 430 -8.76 -18.72 -29.77
N LYS A 431 -8.57 -17.90 -28.74
CA LYS A 431 -7.43 -17.97 -27.80
C LYS A 431 -7.88 -18.51 -26.45
N ASP A 432 -6.95 -19.17 -25.75
CA ASP A 432 -7.17 -19.58 -24.37
C ASP A 432 -7.44 -18.36 -23.47
N TYR A 433 -8.54 -18.40 -22.71
CA TYR A 433 -8.90 -17.34 -21.78
C TYR A 433 -8.03 -17.35 -20.52
N GLY A 434 -7.37 -18.49 -20.21
CA GLY A 434 -6.58 -18.80 -19.02
C GLY A 434 -5.28 -17.99 -18.82
N THR A 435 -5.26 -16.75 -19.29
CA THR A 435 -4.16 -15.80 -19.20
C THR A 435 -3.80 -15.43 -17.76
N HIS A 436 -2.59 -14.89 -17.56
CA HIS A 436 -2.18 -14.35 -16.26
C HIS A 436 -3.13 -13.25 -15.77
N TRP A 437 -3.54 -12.35 -16.67
CA TRP A 437 -4.48 -11.28 -16.35
C TRP A 437 -5.83 -11.83 -15.87
N TYR A 438 -6.35 -12.87 -16.55
CA TYR A 438 -7.62 -13.50 -16.15
C TYR A 438 -7.52 -14.14 -14.77
N LYS A 439 -6.52 -15.01 -14.55
CA LYS A 439 -6.31 -15.68 -13.25
C LYS A 439 -6.13 -14.69 -12.10
N TRP A 440 -5.42 -13.59 -12.36
CA TRP A 440 -5.29 -12.51 -11.40
C TRP A 440 -6.64 -11.84 -11.11
N THR A 441 -7.36 -11.44 -12.15
CA THR A 441 -8.61 -10.67 -12.03
C THR A 441 -9.72 -11.48 -11.37
N ILE A 442 -9.90 -12.75 -11.76
CA ILE A 442 -10.88 -13.64 -11.13
C ILE A 442 -10.51 -13.92 -9.66
N GLY A 443 -9.22 -14.07 -9.35
CA GLY A 443 -8.73 -14.20 -7.98
C GLY A 443 -8.99 -12.95 -7.13
N ARG A 444 -8.96 -11.76 -7.73
CA ARG A 444 -9.31 -10.50 -7.05
C ARG A 444 -10.80 -10.37 -6.78
N LEU A 445 -11.65 -10.81 -7.71
CA LEU A 445 -13.08 -10.93 -7.47
C LEU A 445 -13.36 -11.84 -6.27
N GLN A 446 -12.73 -13.04 -6.25
CA GLN A 446 -12.83 -13.98 -5.13
C GLN A 446 -12.34 -13.35 -3.81
N GLN A 447 -11.25 -12.59 -3.85
CA GLN A 447 -10.72 -11.90 -2.68
C GLN A 447 -11.71 -10.89 -2.08
N ILE A 448 -12.49 -10.17 -2.90
CA ILE A 448 -13.53 -9.24 -2.40
C ILE A 448 -14.57 -10.01 -1.58
N PHE A 449 -15.07 -11.13 -2.11
CA PHE A 449 -16.03 -11.99 -1.41
C PHE A 449 -15.48 -12.51 -0.09
N LEU A 450 -14.25 -13.03 -0.08
CA LEU A 450 -13.63 -13.61 1.12
C LEU A 450 -13.29 -12.55 2.18
N ALA A 451 -12.73 -11.41 1.77
CA ALA A 451 -12.25 -10.39 2.70
C ALA A 451 -13.38 -9.58 3.34
N HIS A 452 -14.54 -9.47 2.68
CA HIS A 452 -15.68 -8.66 3.13
C HIS A 452 -16.97 -9.46 3.22
N HIS A 453 -16.86 -10.77 3.49
CA HIS A 453 -17.97 -11.71 3.44
C HIS A 453 -19.16 -11.27 4.29
N GLU A 454 -18.93 -10.72 5.49
CA GLU A 454 -20.00 -10.29 6.39
C GLU A 454 -20.85 -9.16 5.81
N GLN A 455 -20.22 -8.22 5.11
CA GLN A 455 -20.93 -7.08 4.51
C GLN A 455 -21.59 -7.49 3.20
N VAL A 456 -20.88 -8.25 2.35
CA VAL A 456 -21.41 -8.73 1.07
C VAL A 456 -22.63 -9.63 1.27
N GLN A 457 -22.63 -10.46 2.31
CA GLN A 457 -23.75 -11.36 2.62
C GLN A 457 -25.08 -10.61 2.80
N LYS A 458 -25.05 -9.41 3.39
CA LYS A 458 -26.25 -8.58 3.60
C LYS A 458 -26.93 -8.20 2.29
N TYR A 459 -26.19 -8.20 1.19
CA TYR A 459 -26.65 -7.81 -0.13
C TYR A 459 -26.76 -9.00 -1.10
N SER A 460 -26.54 -10.23 -0.63
CA SER A 460 -26.47 -11.44 -1.48
C SER A 460 -27.70 -11.60 -2.38
N SER A 461 -28.91 -11.39 -1.85
CA SER A 461 -30.15 -11.48 -2.65
C SER A 461 -30.21 -10.43 -3.77
N THR A 462 -29.76 -9.19 -3.51
CA THR A 462 -29.68 -8.17 -4.56
C THR A 462 -28.62 -8.54 -5.60
N LEU A 463 -27.46 -9.05 -5.17
CA LEU A 463 -26.38 -9.47 -6.06
C LEU A 463 -26.80 -10.61 -6.98
N GLU A 464 -27.48 -11.62 -6.44
CA GLU A 464 -28.02 -12.75 -7.20
C GLU A 464 -29.08 -12.31 -8.22
N THR A 465 -29.95 -11.37 -7.85
CA THR A 465 -31.05 -10.91 -8.71
C THR A 465 -30.60 -9.96 -9.82
N LEU A 466 -29.60 -9.10 -9.54
CA LEU A 466 -29.24 -7.99 -10.45
C LEU A 466 -27.91 -8.18 -11.19
N LEU A 467 -26.95 -8.92 -10.63
CA LEU A 467 -25.59 -8.99 -11.17
C LEU A 467 -25.15 -10.42 -11.51
N PHE A 468 -25.35 -11.36 -10.60
CA PHE A 468 -24.93 -12.76 -10.74
C PHE A 468 -26.12 -13.65 -11.12
N THR A 469 -26.78 -13.29 -12.22
CA THR A 469 -27.92 -14.00 -12.79
C THR A 469 -27.49 -15.26 -13.53
N GLN A 470 -28.45 -16.14 -13.86
CA GLN A 470 -28.18 -17.39 -14.60
C GLN A 470 -27.61 -17.15 -16.02
N ASP A 471 -27.83 -15.97 -16.59
CA ASP A 471 -27.30 -15.58 -17.91
C ASP A 471 -25.83 -15.15 -17.88
N LEU A 472 -25.24 -14.99 -16.68
CA LEU A 472 -23.83 -14.63 -16.54
C LEU A 472 -22.94 -15.82 -16.90
N ASP A 473 -21.77 -15.56 -17.51
CA ASP A 473 -20.80 -16.60 -17.82
C ASP A 473 -20.47 -17.46 -16.58
N ASN A 474 -20.52 -18.78 -16.77
CA ASN A 474 -20.37 -19.77 -15.71
C ASN A 474 -19.07 -19.58 -14.91
N HIS A 475 -17.97 -19.16 -15.52
CA HIS A 475 -16.70 -18.99 -14.80
C HIS A 475 -16.75 -17.84 -13.79
N ILE A 476 -17.53 -16.80 -14.07
CA ILE A 476 -17.72 -15.66 -13.17
C ILE A 476 -18.77 -16.03 -12.12
N LEU A 477 -19.87 -16.66 -12.55
CA LEU A 477 -20.96 -17.08 -11.69
C LEU A 477 -20.51 -18.09 -10.62
N GLU A 478 -19.59 -19.00 -10.97
CA GLU A 478 -19.04 -20.01 -10.06
C GLU A 478 -18.37 -19.36 -8.83
N VAL A 479 -17.69 -18.22 -9.00
CA VAL A 479 -17.06 -17.51 -7.87
C VAL A 479 -18.10 -17.05 -6.85
N PHE A 480 -19.26 -16.56 -7.32
CA PHE A 480 -20.37 -16.16 -6.46
C PHE A 480 -21.04 -17.38 -5.80
N GLN A 481 -21.26 -18.46 -6.55
CA GLN A 481 -21.80 -19.70 -6.00
C GLN A 481 -20.90 -20.31 -4.92
N GLN A 482 -19.57 -20.31 -5.13
CA GLN A 482 -18.58 -20.73 -4.13
C GLN A 482 -18.70 -19.86 -2.86
N PHE A 483 -18.84 -18.55 -3.00
CA PHE A 483 -19.07 -17.65 -1.87
C PHE A 483 -20.36 -18.00 -1.11
N VAL A 484 -21.49 -18.20 -1.80
CA VAL A 484 -22.77 -18.59 -1.19
C VAL A 484 -22.64 -19.94 -0.47
N SER A 485 -21.88 -20.89 -1.03
CA SER A 485 -21.68 -22.22 -0.46
C SER A 485 -20.91 -22.22 0.86
N LEU A 486 -20.17 -21.17 1.20
CA LEU A 486 -19.48 -21.05 2.50
C LEU A 486 -20.43 -21.04 3.70
N ARG A 487 -21.74 -20.90 3.47
CA ARG A 487 -22.79 -20.90 4.51
C ARG A 487 -23.98 -21.81 4.20
N ALA A 488 -23.95 -22.53 3.08
CA ALA A 488 -24.92 -23.60 2.79
C ALA A 488 -24.50 -24.87 3.54
#